data_AF-A0A926JCT5-F1
#
_entry.id   AF-A0A926JCT5-F1
#
_cell.length_a   1.000
_cell.length_b   1.000
_cell.length_c   1.000
_cell.angle_alpha   90.00
_cell.angle_beta   90.00
_cell.angle_gamma   90.00
#
_symmetry.space_group_name_H-M   'P 1'
#
loop_
_entity.id
_entity.type
_entity.pdbx_description
1 polymer ?
#
loop_
_entity_poly.entity_id
_entity_poly.type
_entity_poly.pdbx_seq_one_letter_code
_entity_poly.pdbx_strand_id
1 'polypeptide(L)'
;MSAKSEDLRRKARSDYVYRRMMLSTIAIAYGKSEATIGRWKKAAREQGDDWDKARTAHVIAGEGVEVVVSSVVEDFMIQAQSILDEIKDGSHTTSEKVTMLVSLSDAMTKMAASAKRFAPKVSELGVAQDVMAKLLDFVREEFPRHSSAILEIIEPFGERLSEIYAT
;
A
#
# COMPACT_ATOMS: atom_id res chain seq x y z
N MET A 1 3.11 -34.19 -20.66
CA MET A 1 3.35 -33.85 -19.24
C MET A 1 2.50 -34.77 -18.36
N SER A 2 3.04 -35.29 -17.26
CA SER A 2 2.25 -36.13 -16.33
C SER A 2 1.22 -35.28 -15.58
N ALA A 3 0.00 -35.80 -15.39
CA ALA A 3 -1.09 -35.14 -14.64
C ALA A 3 -0.65 -34.65 -13.25
N LYS A 4 0.31 -35.35 -12.61
CA LYS A 4 0.89 -34.98 -11.31
C LYS A 4 1.70 -33.67 -11.35
N SER A 5 2.31 -33.37 -12.49
CA SER A 5 3.11 -32.14 -12.68
C SER A 5 2.20 -30.91 -12.87
N GLU A 6 1.09 -31.08 -13.57
CA GLU A 6 0.07 -30.03 -13.74
C GLU A 6 -0.64 -29.71 -12.41
N ASP A 7 -0.95 -30.73 -11.59
CA ASP A 7 -1.52 -30.51 -10.26
C ASP A 7 -0.60 -29.70 -9.33
N LEU A 8 0.71 -30.00 -9.35
CA LEU A 8 1.71 -29.25 -8.58
C LEU A 8 1.84 -27.80 -9.04
N ARG A 9 1.77 -27.54 -10.35
CA ARG A 9 1.78 -26.16 -10.89
C ARG A 9 0.57 -25.37 -10.43
N ARG A 10 -0.63 -25.98 -10.47
CA ARG A 10 -1.87 -25.34 -10.00
C ARG A 10 -1.80 -24.99 -8.52
N LYS A 11 -1.30 -25.91 -7.69
CA LYS A 11 -1.08 -25.69 -6.26
C LYS A 11 -0.06 -24.58 -5.98
N ALA A 12 1.08 -24.60 -6.68
CA ALA A 12 2.10 -23.55 -6.59
C ALA A 12 1.54 -22.17 -6.96
N ARG A 13 0.74 -22.08 -8.03
CA ARG A 13 0.04 -20.84 -8.41
C ARG A 13 -0.87 -20.36 -7.29
N SER A 14 -1.72 -21.25 -6.77
CA SER A 14 -2.66 -20.94 -5.68
C SER A 14 -1.95 -20.37 -4.47
N ASP A 15 -0.80 -20.95 -4.09
CA ASP A 15 -0.04 -20.52 -2.92
C ASP A 15 0.65 -19.19 -3.12
N TYR A 16 1.12 -18.94 -4.33
CA TYR A 16 1.70 -17.67 -4.70
C TYR A 16 0.67 -16.54 -4.71
N VAL A 17 -0.48 -16.80 -5.33
CA VAL A 17 -1.54 -15.80 -5.56
C VAL A 17 -2.35 -15.53 -4.29
N TYR A 18 -2.87 -16.58 -3.66
CA TYR A 18 -3.84 -16.46 -2.57
C TYR A 18 -3.18 -16.48 -1.20
N ARG A 19 -2.16 -17.33 -1.01
CA ARG A 19 -1.43 -17.45 0.28
C ARG A 19 -0.21 -16.54 0.38
N ARG A 20 0.02 -15.70 -0.63
CA ARG A 20 1.12 -14.72 -0.70
C ARG A 20 2.53 -15.31 -0.45
N MET A 21 2.71 -16.60 -0.66
CA MET A 21 4.01 -17.25 -0.42
C MET A 21 5.08 -16.78 -1.41
N MET A 22 6.34 -16.74 -0.97
CA MET A 22 7.49 -16.51 -1.86
C MET A 22 7.79 -17.77 -2.68
N LEU A 23 8.45 -17.61 -3.84
CA LEU A 23 8.80 -18.75 -4.70
C LEU A 23 9.69 -19.75 -3.96
N SER A 24 10.61 -19.27 -3.10
CA SER A 24 11.45 -20.08 -2.22
C SER A 24 10.62 -20.91 -1.23
N THR A 25 9.61 -20.31 -0.57
CA THR A 25 8.70 -21.01 0.35
C THR A 25 7.90 -22.10 -0.36
N ILE A 26 7.38 -21.79 -1.56
CA ILE A 26 6.64 -22.75 -2.40
C ILE A 26 7.55 -23.90 -2.84
N ALA A 27 8.80 -23.58 -3.21
CA ALA A 27 9.79 -24.56 -3.61
C ALA A 27 10.06 -25.58 -2.49
N ILE A 28 10.25 -25.10 -1.26
CA ILE A 28 10.41 -25.93 -0.06
C ILE A 28 9.16 -26.79 0.15
N ALA A 29 7.95 -26.19 0.14
CA ALA A 29 6.69 -26.89 0.40
C ALA A 29 6.42 -28.07 -0.56
N TYR A 30 6.90 -27.98 -1.80
CA TYR A 30 6.69 -29.00 -2.82
C TYR A 30 7.94 -29.83 -3.18
N GLY A 31 9.04 -29.67 -2.43
CA GLY A 31 10.29 -30.39 -2.70
C GLY A 31 10.84 -30.11 -4.10
N LYS A 32 10.79 -28.85 -4.54
CA LYS A 32 11.29 -28.36 -5.84
C LYS A 32 12.38 -27.31 -5.64
N SER A 33 13.11 -27.01 -6.71
CA SER A 33 13.99 -25.83 -6.73
C SER A 33 13.18 -24.57 -7.04
N GLU A 34 13.61 -23.44 -6.48
CA GLU A 34 13.00 -22.14 -6.77
C GLU A 34 13.04 -21.81 -8.27
N ALA A 35 14.14 -22.13 -8.96
CA ALA A 35 14.24 -22.00 -10.41
C ALA A 35 13.15 -22.77 -11.17
N THR A 36 12.69 -23.91 -10.64
CA THR A 36 11.60 -24.68 -11.25
C THR A 36 10.26 -23.97 -11.08
N ILE A 37 9.98 -23.41 -9.90
CA ILE A 37 8.76 -22.61 -9.67
C ILE A 37 8.79 -21.34 -10.53
N GLY A 38 9.94 -20.66 -10.61
CA GLY A 38 10.14 -19.50 -11.47
C GLY A 38 9.88 -19.79 -12.95
N ARG A 39 10.33 -20.95 -13.46
CA ARG A 39 10.01 -21.40 -14.82
C ARG A 39 8.52 -21.64 -15.03
N TRP A 40 7.81 -22.19 -14.04
CA TRP A 40 6.35 -22.37 -14.14
C TRP A 40 5.61 -21.04 -14.21
N LYS A 41 5.97 -20.09 -13.34
CA LYS A 41 5.43 -18.74 -13.35
C LYS A 41 5.68 -18.03 -14.70
N LYS A 42 6.88 -18.15 -15.25
CA LYS A 42 7.22 -17.61 -16.58
C LYS A 42 6.39 -18.26 -17.69
N ALA A 43 6.32 -19.60 -17.72
CA ALA A 43 5.56 -20.33 -18.74
C ALA A 43 4.06 -20.02 -18.66
N ALA A 44 3.50 -19.83 -17.46
CA ALA A 44 2.12 -19.43 -17.27
C ALA A 44 1.87 -18.02 -17.84
N ARG A 45 2.79 -17.08 -17.60
CA ARG A 45 2.73 -15.73 -18.17
C ARG A 45 2.75 -15.74 -19.70
N GLU A 46 3.59 -16.57 -20.30
CA GLU A 46 3.64 -16.76 -21.77
C GLU A 46 2.33 -17.33 -22.33
N GLN A 47 1.56 -18.05 -21.51
CA GLN A 47 0.23 -18.58 -21.82
C GLN A 47 -0.91 -17.63 -21.41
N GLY A 48 -0.59 -16.41 -20.94
CA GLY A 48 -1.57 -15.39 -20.55
C GLY A 48 -2.00 -15.39 -19.08
N ASP A 49 -1.52 -16.34 -18.28
CA ASP A 49 -1.76 -16.40 -16.82
C ASP A 49 -0.62 -15.74 -16.04
N ASP A 50 -0.73 -14.43 -15.82
CA ASP A 50 0.26 -13.65 -15.06
C ASP A 50 -0.01 -13.74 -13.55
N TRP A 51 0.79 -14.57 -12.86
CA TRP A 51 0.63 -14.80 -11.42
C TRP A 51 0.86 -13.53 -10.58
N ASP A 52 1.70 -12.60 -11.05
CA ASP A 52 1.91 -11.33 -10.33
C ASP A 52 0.64 -10.48 -10.38
N LYS A 53 0.06 -10.34 -11.58
CA LYS A 53 -1.21 -9.62 -11.74
C LYS A 53 -2.34 -10.28 -10.96
N ALA A 54 -2.43 -11.62 -11.01
CA ALA A 54 -3.44 -12.36 -10.26
C ALA A 54 -3.27 -12.18 -8.74
N ARG A 55 -2.03 -12.19 -8.23
CA ARG A 55 -1.72 -11.92 -6.82
C ARG A 55 -2.12 -10.50 -6.44
N THR A 56 -1.70 -9.50 -7.22
CA THR A 56 -2.07 -8.10 -6.97
C THR A 56 -3.58 -7.92 -6.99
N ALA A 57 -4.29 -8.48 -7.98
CA ALA A 57 -5.75 -8.42 -8.06
C ALA A 57 -6.43 -9.09 -6.87
N HIS A 58 -5.88 -10.21 -6.37
CA HIS A 58 -6.42 -10.88 -5.19
C HIS A 58 -6.24 -10.06 -3.92
N VAL A 59 -5.07 -9.44 -3.73
CA VAL A 59 -4.82 -8.53 -2.60
C VAL A 59 -5.77 -7.35 -2.67
N ILE A 60 -5.92 -6.73 -3.84
CA ILE A 60 -6.87 -5.64 -4.07
C ILE A 60 -8.32 -6.06 -3.75
N ALA A 61 -8.72 -7.27 -4.15
CA ALA A 61 -10.06 -7.76 -3.87
C ALA A 61 -10.31 -8.10 -2.40
N GLY A 62 -9.26 -8.41 -1.63
CA GLY A 62 -9.36 -8.79 -0.21
C GLY A 62 -9.15 -7.64 0.78
N GLU A 63 -8.18 -6.76 0.50
CA GLU A 63 -7.77 -5.65 1.37
C GLU A 63 -8.29 -4.29 0.86
N GLY A 64 -8.73 -4.19 -0.41
CA GLY A 64 -9.05 -2.93 -1.08
C GLY A 64 -7.81 -2.28 -1.70
N VAL A 65 -7.97 -1.56 -2.82
CA VAL A 65 -6.84 -0.87 -3.47
C VAL A 65 -6.22 0.17 -2.53
N GLU A 66 -7.06 0.86 -1.75
CA GLU A 66 -6.65 1.95 -0.87
C GLU A 66 -5.71 1.50 0.24
N VAL A 67 -6.00 0.36 0.87
CA VAL A 67 -5.17 -0.19 1.97
C VAL A 67 -3.81 -0.60 1.44
N VAL A 68 -3.77 -1.24 0.27
CA VAL A 68 -2.52 -1.64 -0.38
C VAL A 68 -1.67 -0.43 -0.74
N VAL A 69 -2.27 0.60 -1.33
CA VAL A 69 -1.55 1.82 -1.70
C VAL A 69 -1.02 2.54 -0.45
N SER A 70 -1.83 2.62 0.62
CA SER A 70 -1.41 3.22 1.90
C SER A 70 -0.19 2.52 2.49
N SER A 71 -0.21 1.18 2.55
CA SER A 71 0.91 0.39 3.05
C SER A 71 2.18 0.60 2.22
N VAL A 72 2.08 0.67 0.89
CA VAL A 72 3.25 0.91 0.03
C VAL A 72 3.80 2.33 0.21
N VAL A 73 2.94 3.33 0.44
CA VAL A 73 3.37 4.71 0.76
C VAL A 73 4.12 4.74 2.08
N GLU A 74 3.60 4.08 3.11
CA GLU A 74 4.24 3.98 4.43
C GLU A 74 5.63 3.34 4.33
N ASP A 75 5.72 2.16 3.68
CA ASP A 75 6.99 1.45 3.45
C ASP A 75 8.01 2.30 2.67
N PHE A 76 7.54 3.09 1.70
CA PHE A 76 8.38 4.00 0.95
C PHE A 76 8.91 5.14 1.83
N MET A 77 8.08 5.73 2.69
CA MET A 77 8.49 6.82 3.58
C MET A 77 9.52 6.35 4.61
N ILE A 78 9.35 5.14 5.16
CA ILE A 78 10.33 4.52 6.05
C ILE A 78 11.68 4.35 5.34
N GLN A 79 11.68 3.88 4.08
CA GLN A 79 12.89 3.76 3.28
C GLN A 79 13.52 5.12 2.96
N ALA A 80 12.71 6.11 2.60
CA ALA A 80 13.18 7.47 2.33
C ALA A 80 13.87 8.07 3.56
N GLN A 81 13.35 7.84 4.76
CA GLN A 81 13.97 8.25 6.01
C GLN A 81 15.32 7.56 6.24
N SER A 82 15.41 6.24 6.04
CA SER A 82 16.67 5.50 6.13
C SER A 82 17.73 6.04 5.17
N ILE A 83 17.34 6.36 3.93
CA ILE A 83 18.23 6.94 2.93
C ILE A 83 18.67 8.36 3.32
N LEU A 84 17.77 9.17 3.90
CA LEU A 84 18.14 10.50 4.42
C LEU A 84 19.20 10.39 5.51
N ASP A 85 19.05 9.43 6.42
CA ASP A 85 20.02 9.19 7.50
C ASP A 85 21.37 8.72 6.92
N GLU A 86 21.37 7.83 5.93
CA GLU A 86 22.58 7.42 5.20
C GLU A 86 23.26 8.58 4.47
N ILE A 87 22.50 9.45 3.79
CA ILE A 87 23.05 10.64 3.12
C ILE A 87 23.67 11.60 4.15
N LYS A 88 23.01 11.76 5.31
CA LYS A 88 23.42 12.66 6.39
C LYS A 88 24.72 12.17 7.02
N ASP A 89 24.75 10.93 7.48
CA ASP A 89 25.84 10.36 8.28
C ASP A 89 26.94 9.72 7.40
N GLY A 90 26.64 9.47 6.13
CA GLY A 90 27.57 8.90 5.16
C GLY A 90 28.70 9.84 4.75
N SER A 91 29.82 9.22 4.36
CA SER A 91 31.02 9.91 3.87
C SER A 91 30.87 10.29 2.40
N HIS A 92 29.95 11.19 2.11
CA HIS A 92 29.73 11.78 0.78
C HIS A 92 30.20 13.23 0.75
N THR A 93 30.66 13.69 -0.40
CA THR A 93 30.94 15.11 -0.63
C THR A 93 29.66 15.93 -0.60
N THR A 94 29.76 17.23 -0.34
CA THR A 94 28.59 18.14 -0.35
C THR A 94 27.83 18.08 -1.68
N SER A 95 28.54 18.01 -2.80
CA SER A 95 27.93 17.94 -4.14
C SER A 95 27.12 16.65 -4.35
N GLU A 96 27.66 15.52 -3.91
CA GLU A 96 26.96 14.23 -3.95
C GLU A 96 25.73 14.25 -3.05
N LYS A 97 25.83 14.80 -1.83
CA LYS A 97 24.67 14.95 -0.93
C LYS A 97 23.55 15.75 -1.57
N VAL A 98 23.86 16.89 -2.20
CA VAL A 98 22.86 17.69 -2.93
C VAL A 98 22.19 16.88 -4.04
N THR A 99 22.98 16.15 -4.84
CA THR A 99 22.47 15.34 -5.95
C THR A 99 21.54 14.21 -5.47
N MET A 100 21.93 13.53 -4.39
CA MET A 100 21.13 12.47 -3.78
C MET A 100 19.82 13.01 -3.18
N LEU A 101 19.87 14.16 -2.49
CA LEU A 101 18.68 14.82 -1.93
C LEU A 101 17.69 15.26 -3.02
N VAL A 102 18.19 15.79 -4.14
CA VAL A 102 17.33 16.14 -5.29
C VAL A 102 16.65 14.89 -5.86
N SER A 103 17.41 13.81 -6.02
CA SER A 103 16.89 12.54 -6.54
C SER A 103 15.82 11.94 -5.61
N LEU A 104 16.06 12.00 -4.30
CA LEU A 104 15.09 11.53 -3.30
C LEU A 104 13.83 12.39 -3.31
N SER A 105 13.96 13.72 -3.40
CA SER A 105 12.82 14.65 -3.50
C SER A 105 11.97 14.39 -4.74
N ASP A 106 12.59 14.11 -5.90
CA ASP A 106 11.87 13.75 -7.13
C ASP A 106 11.15 12.40 -6.97
N ALA A 107 11.79 11.41 -6.37
CA ALA A 107 11.17 10.12 -6.06
C ALA A 107 9.95 10.26 -5.13
N MET A 108 10.07 11.05 -4.05
CA MET A 108 8.96 11.34 -3.14
C MET A 108 7.79 12.03 -3.86
N THR A 109 8.08 12.99 -4.74
CA THR A 109 7.06 13.69 -5.52
C THR A 109 6.31 12.73 -6.46
N LYS A 110 7.03 11.86 -7.17
CA LYS A 110 6.45 10.83 -8.03
C LYS A 110 5.62 9.81 -7.25
N MET A 111 6.08 9.44 -6.06
CA MET A 111 5.36 8.53 -5.18
C MET A 111 4.04 9.15 -4.72
N ALA A 112 4.06 10.40 -4.23
CA ALA A 112 2.86 11.12 -3.82
C ALA A 112 1.84 11.27 -4.98
N ALA A 113 2.31 11.62 -6.17
CA ALA A 113 1.46 11.72 -7.36
C ALA A 113 0.84 10.36 -7.74
N SER A 114 1.61 9.28 -7.65
CA SER A 114 1.13 7.92 -7.93
C SER A 114 0.11 7.47 -6.88
N ALA A 115 0.39 7.67 -5.60
CA ALA A 115 -0.50 7.34 -4.50
C ALA A 115 -1.85 8.05 -4.64
N LYS A 116 -1.85 9.36 -4.93
CA LYS A 116 -3.07 10.13 -5.19
C LYS A 116 -3.90 9.58 -6.36
N ARG A 117 -3.24 9.04 -7.40
CA ARG A 117 -3.92 8.43 -8.55
C ARG A 117 -4.59 7.09 -8.20
N PHE A 118 -3.99 6.31 -7.31
CA PHE A 118 -4.42 4.94 -7.02
C PHE A 118 -5.26 4.80 -5.75
N ALA A 119 -5.17 5.74 -4.82
CA ALA A 119 -5.98 5.78 -3.62
C ALA A 119 -6.50 7.21 -3.33
N PRO A 120 -7.38 7.75 -4.19
CA PRO A 120 -7.91 9.10 -4.01
C PRO A 120 -8.66 9.27 -2.68
N LYS A 121 -9.29 8.20 -2.17
CA LYS A 121 -10.04 8.18 -0.91
C LYS A 121 -9.19 8.27 0.38
N VAL A 122 -7.89 7.95 0.33
CA VAL A 122 -6.99 8.08 1.51
C VAL A 122 -6.85 9.54 1.95
N SER A 123 -7.08 10.48 1.03
CA SER A 123 -7.16 11.90 1.34
C SER A 123 -8.54 12.33 1.85
N GLU A 124 -9.61 11.58 1.58
CA GLU A 124 -10.98 12.06 1.79
C GLU A 124 -11.44 11.90 3.24
N LEU A 125 -11.12 10.77 3.90
CA LEU A 125 -11.41 10.61 5.33
C LEU A 125 -10.62 11.61 6.18
N GLY A 126 -9.33 11.78 5.88
CA GLY A 126 -8.47 12.76 6.57
C GLY A 126 -8.95 14.20 6.36
N VAL A 127 -9.38 14.55 5.13
CA VAL A 127 -9.99 15.86 4.85
C VAL A 127 -11.34 15.99 5.55
N ALA A 128 -12.17 14.95 5.58
CA ALA A 128 -13.44 14.97 6.29
C ALA A 128 -13.25 15.16 7.80
N GLN A 129 -12.24 14.50 8.40
CA GLN A 129 -11.86 14.67 9.80
C GLN A 129 -11.34 16.09 10.10
N ASP A 130 -10.50 16.66 9.22
CA ASP A 130 -10.03 18.04 9.34
C ASP A 130 -11.19 19.05 9.24
N VAL A 131 -12.14 18.84 8.32
CA VAL A 131 -13.35 19.67 8.19
C VAL A 131 -14.22 19.59 9.45
N MET A 132 -14.40 18.41 10.05
CA MET A 132 -15.12 18.27 11.33
C MET A 132 -14.44 19.01 12.47
N ALA A 133 -13.12 18.94 12.57
CA ALA A 133 -12.36 19.68 13.58
C ALA A 133 -12.54 21.19 13.40
N LYS A 134 -12.42 21.71 12.17
CA LYS A 134 -12.66 23.13 11.86
C LYS A 134 -14.08 23.58 12.17
N LEU A 135 -15.07 22.70 11.96
CA LEU A 135 -16.45 22.99 12.32
C LEU A 135 -16.64 23.11 13.84
N LEU A 136 -16.00 22.23 14.63
CA LEU A 136 -16.01 22.35 16.09
C LEU A 136 -15.40 23.67 16.56
N ASP A 137 -14.25 24.05 15.98
CA ASP A 137 -13.57 25.29 16.34
C ASP A 137 -14.43 26.51 15.97
N PHE A 138 -14.99 26.54 14.76
CA PHE A 138 -15.91 27.58 14.32
C PHE A 138 -17.14 27.71 15.24
N VAL A 139 -17.75 26.60 15.64
CA VAL A 139 -18.91 26.64 16.55
C VAL A 139 -18.50 27.11 17.95
N ARG A 140 -17.31 26.74 18.44
CA ARG A 140 -16.82 27.22 19.73
C ARG A 140 -16.57 28.73 19.72
N GLU A 141 -16.06 29.27 18.62
CA GLU A 141 -15.74 30.69 18.46
C GLU A 141 -16.99 31.55 18.22
N GLU A 142 -17.79 31.21 17.21
CA GLU A 142 -18.90 32.04 16.73
C GLU A 142 -20.24 31.70 17.40
N PHE A 143 -20.38 30.46 17.88
CA PHE A 143 -21.63 29.94 18.43
C PHE A 143 -21.46 29.19 19.77
N PRO A 144 -20.86 29.80 20.82
CA PRO A 144 -20.45 29.06 22.03
C PRO A 144 -21.59 28.30 22.70
N ARG A 145 -22.81 28.84 22.67
CA ARG A 145 -24.04 28.23 23.20
C ARG A 145 -24.43 26.91 22.52
N HIS A 146 -23.91 26.63 21.33
CA HIS A 146 -24.15 25.41 20.56
C HIS A 146 -23.02 24.38 20.71
N SER A 147 -21.97 24.66 21.48
CA SER A 147 -20.80 23.77 21.65
C SER A 147 -21.16 22.39 22.20
N SER A 148 -22.07 22.30 23.17
CA SER A 148 -22.52 21.00 23.72
C SER A 148 -23.28 20.20 22.67
N ALA A 149 -24.21 20.85 21.97
CA ALA A 149 -25.06 20.20 20.98
C ALA A 149 -24.26 19.70 19.76
N ILE A 150 -23.24 20.45 19.31
CA ILE A 150 -22.42 20.00 18.16
C ILE A 150 -21.52 18.82 18.54
N LEU A 151 -21.03 18.75 19.78
CA LEU A 151 -20.22 17.61 20.24
C LEU A 151 -21.03 16.30 20.24
N GLU A 152 -22.27 16.36 20.72
CA GLU A 152 -23.20 15.22 20.70
C GLU A 152 -23.54 14.74 19.28
N ILE A 153 -23.43 15.61 18.26
CA ILE A 153 -23.68 15.27 16.86
C ILE A 153 -22.41 14.75 16.17
N ILE A 154 -21.26 15.39 16.41
CA ILE A 154 -20.02 15.07 15.71
C ILE A 154 -19.47 13.70 16.09
N GLU A 155 -19.62 13.27 17.34
CA GLU A 155 -19.13 11.98 17.81
C GLU A 155 -19.77 10.79 17.03
N PRO A 156 -21.10 10.63 16.98
CA PRO A 156 -21.73 9.57 16.17
C PRO A 156 -21.60 9.80 14.65
N PHE A 157 -21.47 11.06 14.20
CA PHE A 157 -21.25 11.34 12.78
C PHE A 157 -19.83 10.97 12.33
N GLY A 158 -18.83 11.10 13.20
CA GLY A 158 -17.46 10.68 12.95
C GLY A 158 -17.33 9.16 12.80
N GLU A 159 -18.06 8.39 13.61
CA GLU A 159 -18.19 6.94 13.42
C GLU A 159 -18.81 6.60 12.06
N ARG A 160 -19.91 7.28 11.69
CA ARG A 160 -20.57 7.12 10.39
C ARG A 160 -19.64 7.44 9.21
N LEU A 161 -18.85 8.51 9.31
CA LEU A 161 -17.86 8.86 8.29
C LEU A 161 -16.80 7.77 8.15
N SER A 162 -16.33 7.23 9.28
CA SER A 162 -15.37 6.12 9.28
C SER A 162 -15.95 4.89 8.57
N GLU A 163 -17.24 4.58 8.74
CA GLU A 163 -17.92 3.52 7.98
C GLU A 163 -17.98 3.81 6.47
N ILE A 164 -18.35 5.03 6.09
CA ILE A 164 -18.49 5.44 4.67
C ILE A 164 -17.15 5.36 3.93
N TYR A 165 -16.06 5.72 4.60
CA TYR A 165 -14.71 5.74 4.02
C TYR A 165 -13.91 4.45 4.24
N ALA A 166 -14.40 3.49 5.05
CA ALA A 166 -13.81 2.17 5.21
C ALA A 166 -14.16 1.19 4.06
N THR A 167 -14.97 1.62 3.08
CA THR A 167 -15.35 0.91 1.84
C THR A 167 -14.93 1.68 0.59
#